data_AF-A0A3D4T983-F1
#
_entry.id   AF-A0A3D4T983-F1
#
_cell.length_a   1.000
_cell.length_b   1.000
_cell.length_c   1.000
_cell.angle_alpha   90.00
_cell.angle_beta   90.00
_cell.angle_gamma   90.00
#
_symmetry.space_group_name_H-M   'P 1'
#
loop_
_entity.id
_entity.type
_entity.pdbx_description
1 polymer ?
#
loop_
_entity_poly.entity_id
_entity_poly.type
_entity_poly.pdbx_seq_one_letter_code
_entity_poly.pdbx_strand_id
1 'polypeptide(L)'
;EGVCHSEYGTARRLFQNAAYKAAGKTGTSLVADGNRGYADKIYQSSFAGYFPAENPQYSCIVVIRNKPQALKFYGADVAGPVFREIADRLYATYVRGVDKKTNRNQSDSSFFRYAGYKQDLQLVTNKLNIRFKDSTGRADEWMQLQSVNKQVYAGKLPMQQQKMPALKGMALKDAVYACENMGLKVQVRGSGKVQQQSVLAGQTIAKGQLIQLELN
;
A
#
# COMPACT_ATOMS: atom_id res chain seq x y z
N GLU A 1 35.47 9.10 6.59
CA GLU A 1 35.92 8.93 5.19
C GLU A 1 37.07 7.95 5.00
N GLY A 2 37.94 7.75 6.00
CA GLY A 2 39.19 6.99 5.85
C GLY A 2 39.09 5.59 5.21
N VAL A 3 38.06 4.79 5.49
CA VAL A 3 37.96 3.43 4.92
C VAL A 3 37.50 3.40 3.47
N CYS A 4 36.70 4.39 3.05
CA CYS A 4 36.09 4.43 1.72
C CYS A 4 36.89 5.31 0.75
N HIS A 5 37.64 6.29 1.25
CA HIS A 5 38.27 7.32 0.41
C HIS A 5 39.75 7.61 0.75
N SER A 6 40.33 7.05 1.82
CA SER A 6 41.79 7.24 2.07
C SER A 6 42.65 6.28 1.24
N GLU A 7 43.93 6.64 1.11
CA GLU A 7 44.91 5.88 0.34
C GLU A 7 45.01 4.41 0.75
N TYR A 8 44.92 4.15 2.07
CA TYR A 8 45.00 2.84 2.70
C TYR A 8 43.62 2.25 3.09
N GLY A 9 42.53 2.82 2.57
CA GLY A 9 41.18 2.39 2.91
C GLY A 9 40.84 0.99 2.38
N THR A 10 40.41 0.09 3.26
CA THR A 10 40.07 -1.30 2.90
C THR A 10 38.89 -1.41 1.92
N ALA A 11 38.01 -0.41 1.89
CA ALA A 11 36.86 -0.35 0.98
C ALA A 11 37.05 0.67 -0.16
N ARG A 12 38.25 1.24 -0.34
CA ARG A 12 38.50 2.30 -1.32
C ARG A 12 38.08 1.92 -2.74
N ARG A 13 38.43 0.70 -3.17
CA ARG A 13 38.09 0.19 -4.51
C ARG A 13 36.57 0.10 -4.74
N LEU A 14 35.77 -0.10 -3.68
CA LEU A 14 34.31 -0.23 -3.79
C LEU A 14 33.60 1.11 -3.96
N PHE A 15 34.19 2.20 -3.43
CA PHE A 15 33.57 3.53 -3.45
C PHE A 15 34.28 4.53 -4.38
N GLN A 16 35.30 4.10 -5.13
CA GLN A 16 36.06 4.97 -6.04
C GLN A 16 35.19 5.61 -7.13
N ASN A 17 34.20 4.87 -7.65
CA ASN A 17 33.30 5.33 -8.72
C ASN A 17 31.93 5.79 -8.18
N ALA A 18 31.88 6.18 -6.92
CA ALA A 18 30.65 6.58 -6.26
C ALA A 18 30.18 7.97 -6.68
N ALA A 19 28.88 8.13 -6.93
CA ALA A 19 28.25 9.44 -7.11
C ALA A 19 28.12 10.24 -5.79
N TYR A 20 28.54 9.68 -4.66
CA TYR A 20 28.49 10.29 -3.34
C TYR A 20 29.69 9.86 -2.49
N LYS A 21 30.04 10.70 -1.51
CA LYS A 21 31.01 10.33 -0.48
C LYS A 21 30.32 9.48 0.58
N ALA A 22 30.98 8.41 1.02
CA ALA A 22 30.51 7.53 2.08
C ALA A 22 31.59 7.44 3.16
N ALA A 23 31.17 7.33 4.41
CA ALA A 23 32.07 7.10 5.53
C ALA A 23 31.63 5.85 6.28
N GLY A 24 32.57 4.98 6.62
CA GLY A 24 32.25 3.78 7.36
C GLY A 24 33.49 3.08 7.92
N LYS A 25 33.24 1.94 8.57
CA LYS A 25 34.25 1.03 9.09
C LYS A 25 33.88 -0.41 8.71
N THR A 26 34.88 -1.16 8.28
CA THR A 26 34.77 -2.62 8.08
C THR A 26 35.15 -3.33 9.37
N GLY A 27 34.39 -4.35 9.74
CA GLY A 27 34.71 -5.32 10.79
C GLY A 27 34.81 -6.72 10.21
N THR A 28 35.74 -7.51 10.75
CA THR A 28 35.86 -8.94 10.47
C THR A 28 36.12 -9.61 11.80
N SER A 29 35.16 -10.35 12.33
CA SER A 29 35.31 -11.06 13.61
C SER A 29 35.27 -12.57 13.38
N LEU A 30 36.01 -13.30 14.20
CA LEU A 30 35.92 -14.75 14.26
C LEU A 30 34.84 -15.12 15.29
N VAL A 31 33.91 -16.00 14.92
CA VAL A 31 32.74 -16.39 15.72
C VAL A 31 32.98 -17.76 16.33
N ALA A 32 32.72 -17.89 17.63
CA ALA A 32 32.79 -19.18 18.31
C ALA A 32 31.54 -20.04 18.00
N ASP A 33 31.72 -21.33 17.75
CA ASP A 33 30.65 -22.31 17.55
C ASP A 33 30.42 -23.15 18.81
N GLY A 34 29.67 -22.57 19.76
CA GLY A 34 29.30 -23.23 21.02
C GLY A 34 30.52 -23.82 21.76
N ASN A 35 30.41 -25.10 22.15
CA ASN A 35 31.48 -25.80 22.87
C ASN A 35 32.71 -26.15 22.01
N ARG A 36 32.65 -25.96 20.67
CA ARG A 36 33.78 -26.22 19.77
C ARG A 36 34.71 -25.00 19.60
N GLY A 37 34.41 -23.89 20.27
CA GLY A 37 35.21 -22.68 20.21
C GLY A 37 35.35 -22.16 18.78
N TYR A 38 36.55 -21.78 18.36
CA TYR A 38 36.80 -21.20 17.03
C TYR A 38 37.19 -22.22 15.94
N ALA A 39 37.00 -23.52 16.19
CA ALA A 39 37.48 -24.59 15.32
C ALA A 39 36.94 -24.51 13.88
N ASP A 40 35.68 -24.10 13.72
CA ASP A 40 35.00 -24.09 12.42
C ASP A 40 35.38 -22.88 11.54
N LYS A 41 36.29 -22.01 12.02
CA LYS A 41 36.76 -20.79 11.33
C LYS A 41 35.60 -19.98 10.72
N ILE A 42 34.52 -19.84 11.48
CA ILE A 42 33.34 -19.07 11.06
C ILE A 42 33.65 -17.61 11.28
N TYR A 43 33.61 -16.83 10.21
CA TYR A 43 33.82 -15.38 10.28
C TYR A 43 32.50 -14.63 10.15
N GLN A 44 32.42 -13.49 10.83
CA GLN A 44 31.35 -12.51 10.67
C GLN A 44 31.95 -11.24 10.08
N SER A 45 31.52 -10.95 8.86
CA SER A 45 31.84 -9.74 8.12
C SER A 45 30.85 -8.65 8.45
N SER A 46 31.32 -7.44 8.74
CA SER A 46 30.46 -6.28 8.92
C SER A 46 30.97 -5.03 8.23
N PHE A 47 30.02 -4.19 7.85
CA PHE A 47 30.27 -2.85 7.33
C PHE A 47 29.24 -1.91 7.95
N ALA A 48 29.71 -0.96 8.77
CA ALA A 48 28.86 0.09 9.34
C ALA A 48 29.28 1.44 8.77
N GLY A 49 28.33 2.26 8.34
CA GLY A 49 28.63 3.56 7.78
C GLY A 49 27.42 4.44 7.53
N TYR A 50 27.69 5.64 7.07
CA TYR A 50 26.68 6.63 6.70
C TYR A 50 27.04 7.30 5.38
N PHE A 51 26.01 7.83 4.70
CA PHE A 51 26.13 8.53 3.43
C PHE A 51 24.97 9.53 3.23
N PRO A 52 25.19 10.63 2.50
CA PRO A 52 26.48 11.17 2.08
C PRO A 52 27.38 11.56 3.27
N ALA A 53 28.71 11.50 3.11
CA ALA A 53 29.64 11.70 4.23
C ALA A 53 29.64 13.15 4.77
N GLU A 54 29.43 14.13 3.90
CA GLU A 54 29.45 15.56 4.24
C GLU A 54 28.16 16.01 4.95
N ASN A 55 27.01 15.47 4.52
CA ASN A 55 25.71 15.72 5.14
C ASN A 55 24.94 14.39 5.27
N PRO A 56 25.17 13.62 6.35
CA PRO A 56 24.61 12.29 6.51
C PRO A 56 23.07 12.30 6.55
N GLN A 57 22.46 11.59 5.60
CA GLN A 57 20.99 11.39 5.57
C GLN A 57 20.60 9.96 5.95
N TYR A 58 21.49 9.01 5.68
CA TYR A 58 21.27 7.60 5.94
C TYR A 58 22.45 6.99 6.67
N SER A 59 22.16 6.13 7.65
CA SER A 59 23.11 5.23 8.28
C SER A 59 22.70 3.78 8.02
N CYS A 60 23.66 2.92 7.70
CA CYS A 60 23.43 1.52 7.44
C CYS A 60 24.50 0.67 8.10
N ILE A 61 24.09 -0.47 8.65
CA ILE A 61 24.98 -1.52 9.10
C ILE A 61 24.61 -2.82 8.38
N VAL A 62 25.60 -3.45 7.78
CA VAL A 62 25.49 -4.75 7.15
C VAL A 62 26.31 -5.73 7.98
N VAL A 63 25.70 -6.84 8.38
CA VAL A 63 26.35 -7.92 9.11
C VAL A 63 26.03 -9.23 8.41
N ILE A 64 27.07 -9.97 8.01
CA ILE A 64 26.95 -11.23 7.29
C ILE A 64 27.79 -12.27 8.03
N ARG A 65 27.15 -13.38 8.43
CA ARG A 65 27.82 -14.55 9.00
C ARG A 65 28.18 -15.51 7.87
N ASN A 66 29.45 -15.81 7.72
CA ASN A 66 29.95 -16.68 6.66
C ASN A 66 29.78 -18.14 7.04
N LYS A 67 29.81 -19.01 6.02
CA LYS A 67 29.88 -20.47 6.22
C LYS A 67 31.25 -20.86 6.78
N PRO A 68 31.36 -22.01 7.48
CA PRO A 68 32.64 -22.57 7.90
C PRO A 68 33.63 -22.62 6.72
N GLN A 69 34.90 -22.27 6.97
CA GLN A 69 35.99 -22.30 5.99
C GLN A 69 35.75 -21.47 4.70
N ALA A 70 34.99 -20.37 4.78
CA ALA A 70 34.78 -19.50 3.63
C ALA A 70 36.08 -18.88 3.10
N LEU A 71 36.30 -18.94 1.78
CA LEU A 71 37.48 -18.36 1.11
C LEU A 71 37.52 -16.82 1.14
N LYS A 72 36.34 -16.17 1.17
CA LYS A 72 36.18 -14.72 1.30
C LYS A 72 35.43 -14.43 2.58
N PHE A 73 36.05 -13.65 3.48
CA PHE A 73 35.50 -13.40 4.81
C PHE A 73 35.81 -12.00 5.36
N TYR A 74 36.48 -11.14 4.61
CA TYR A 74 36.73 -9.77 5.06
C TYR A 74 35.47 -8.92 4.92
N GLY A 75 35.23 -8.04 5.91
CA GLY A 75 34.11 -7.09 5.91
C GLY A 75 34.03 -6.23 4.64
N ALA A 76 35.18 -5.87 4.05
CA ALA A 76 35.24 -5.17 2.77
C ALA A 76 34.76 -6.03 1.60
N ASP A 77 35.12 -7.30 1.53
CA ASP A 77 34.79 -8.18 0.38
C ASP A 77 33.35 -8.68 0.41
N VAL A 78 32.78 -8.84 1.61
CA VAL A 78 31.48 -9.49 1.81
C VAL A 78 30.39 -8.47 2.14
N ALA A 79 30.56 -7.68 3.21
CA ALA A 79 29.57 -6.70 3.66
C ALA A 79 29.66 -5.37 2.89
N GLY A 80 30.85 -5.01 2.39
CA GLY A 80 31.10 -3.80 1.61
C GLY A 80 30.24 -3.65 0.35
N PRO A 81 30.18 -4.65 -0.56
CA PRO A 81 29.36 -4.58 -1.77
C PRO A 81 27.87 -4.43 -1.48
N VAL A 82 27.38 -5.10 -0.43
CA VAL A 82 25.97 -5.02 -0.02
C VAL A 82 25.64 -3.62 0.50
N PHE A 83 26.48 -3.05 1.36
CA PHE A 83 26.31 -1.66 1.81
C PHE A 83 26.32 -0.71 0.61
N ARG A 84 27.25 -0.92 -0.33
CA ARG A 84 27.40 -0.11 -1.54
C ARG A 84 26.13 -0.13 -2.40
N GLU A 85 25.56 -1.30 -2.63
CA GLU A 85 24.33 -1.46 -3.42
C GLU A 85 23.13 -0.77 -2.77
N ILE A 86 22.96 -0.92 -1.45
CA ILE A 86 21.90 -0.24 -0.68
C ILE A 86 22.07 1.28 -0.80
N ALA A 87 23.30 1.75 -0.62
CA ALA A 87 23.61 3.17 -0.66
C ALA A 87 23.42 3.76 -2.07
N ASP A 88 23.77 3.02 -3.13
CA ASP A 88 23.54 3.44 -4.52
C ASP A 88 22.05 3.56 -4.85
N ARG A 89 21.24 2.57 -4.44
CA ARG A 89 19.79 2.60 -4.66
C ARG A 89 19.13 3.75 -3.92
N LEU A 90 19.46 3.94 -2.64
CA LEU A 90 18.92 5.03 -1.84
C LEU A 90 19.37 6.39 -2.39
N TYR A 91 20.65 6.55 -2.72
CA TYR A 91 21.13 7.80 -3.30
C TYR A 91 20.47 8.10 -4.66
N ALA A 92 20.33 7.13 -5.55
CA ALA A 92 19.65 7.31 -6.84
C ALA A 92 18.16 7.66 -6.71
N THR A 93 17.48 7.13 -5.70
CA THR A 93 16.04 7.36 -5.46
C THR A 93 15.79 8.74 -4.85
N TYR A 94 16.69 9.22 -3.99
CA TYR A 94 16.46 10.44 -3.22
C TYR A 94 17.23 11.68 -3.75
N VAL A 95 18.28 11.52 -4.57
CA VAL A 95 19.05 12.64 -5.16
C VAL A 95 18.60 13.06 -6.56
N ARG A 96 17.99 12.16 -7.34
CA ARG A 96 17.09 12.60 -8.41
C ARG A 96 15.81 13.02 -7.73
N GLY A 97 15.78 14.27 -7.33
CA GLY A 97 14.73 14.86 -6.51
C GLY A 97 13.41 14.16 -6.74
N VAL A 98 12.86 13.62 -5.66
CA VAL A 98 11.47 13.94 -5.40
C VAL A 98 11.47 15.47 -5.41
N ASP A 99 11.35 16.06 -6.61
CA ASP A 99 10.61 17.28 -6.78
C ASP A 99 9.40 17.00 -5.91
N LYS A 100 9.39 17.61 -4.74
CA LYS A 100 8.14 17.89 -4.07
C LYS A 100 7.47 18.81 -5.09
N LYS A 101 6.92 18.24 -6.18
CA LYS A 101 5.69 18.69 -6.76
C LYS A 101 4.88 18.86 -5.52
N THR A 102 4.77 20.11 -5.09
CA THR A 102 3.80 20.52 -4.11
C THR A 102 2.56 19.84 -4.64
N ASN A 103 2.16 18.74 -3.99
CA ASN A 103 0.87 18.13 -4.26
C ASN A 103 -0.04 19.27 -3.89
N ARG A 104 -0.39 20.10 -4.87
CA ARG A 104 -1.59 20.90 -4.81
C ARG A 104 -2.60 19.82 -4.49
N ASN A 105 -3.17 19.91 -3.29
CA ASN A 105 -4.32 19.12 -2.90
C ASN A 105 -5.36 19.42 -3.97
N GLN A 106 -5.31 18.71 -5.09
CA GLN A 106 -6.37 18.64 -6.05
C GLN A 106 -7.41 17.90 -5.24
N SER A 107 -8.33 18.68 -4.65
CA SER A 107 -9.48 18.11 -3.97
C SER A 107 -10.08 17.16 -4.96
N ASP A 108 -10.05 15.87 -4.64
CA ASP A 108 -10.60 14.84 -5.51
C ASP A 108 -12.02 15.29 -5.85
N SER A 109 -12.20 15.70 -7.10
CA SER A 109 -13.46 16.22 -7.60
C SER A 109 -14.35 15.07 -8.03
N SER A 110 -13.95 13.83 -7.70
CA SER A 110 -14.72 12.63 -7.98
C SER A 110 -16.09 12.74 -7.32
N PHE A 111 -17.07 12.99 -8.17
CA PHE A 111 -18.47 12.77 -7.85
C PHE A 111 -18.63 11.26 -7.68
N PHE A 112 -18.42 10.74 -6.46
CA PHE A 112 -18.67 9.35 -6.17
C PHE A 112 -20.08 9.18 -5.60
N ARG A 113 -20.78 8.20 -6.15
CA ARG A 113 -22.06 7.69 -5.66
C ARG A 113 -21.86 6.22 -5.31
N TYR A 114 -22.13 5.85 -4.07
CA TYR A 114 -22.05 4.47 -3.59
C TYR A 114 -23.30 4.17 -2.78
N ALA A 115 -23.94 3.03 -3.05
CA ALA A 115 -25.05 2.54 -2.23
C ALA A 115 -24.68 1.18 -1.64
N GLY A 116 -24.99 0.98 -0.36
CA GLY A 116 -24.60 -0.20 0.40
C GLY A 116 -25.27 -0.26 1.77
N TYR A 117 -24.98 -1.32 2.52
CA TYR A 117 -25.49 -1.46 3.88
C TYR A 117 -24.80 -0.45 4.82
N LYS A 118 -25.57 0.15 5.74
CA LYS A 118 -25.06 1.23 6.59
C LYS A 118 -23.85 0.83 7.43
N GLN A 119 -23.87 -0.36 8.04
CA GLN A 119 -22.80 -0.84 8.91
C GLN A 119 -21.46 -0.95 8.14
N ASP A 120 -21.51 -1.49 6.93
CA ASP A 120 -20.33 -1.66 6.08
C ASP A 120 -19.80 -0.32 5.59
N LEU A 121 -20.70 0.59 5.19
CA LEU A 121 -20.31 1.92 4.74
C LEU A 121 -19.74 2.77 5.88
N GLN A 122 -20.27 2.63 7.10
CA GLN A 122 -19.70 3.26 8.30
C GLN A 122 -18.29 2.73 8.58
N LEU A 123 -18.08 1.41 8.47
CA LEU A 123 -16.75 0.83 8.66
C LEU A 123 -15.73 1.38 7.65
N VAL A 124 -16.09 1.42 6.37
CA VAL A 124 -15.22 1.90 5.30
C VAL A 124 -14.93 3.40 5.45
N THR A 125 -15.97 4.21 5.69
CA THR A 125 -15.81 5.67 5.86
C THR A 125 -14.97 6.01 7.09
N ASN A 126 -15.14 5.29 8.20
CA ASN A 126 -14.31 5.47 9.40
C ASN A 126 -12.85 5.09 9.16
N LYS A 127 -12.58 3.94 8.51
CA LYS A 127 -11.21 3.53 8.16
C LYS A 127 -10.51 4.51 7.22
N LEU A 128 -11.26 5.10 6.29
CA LEU A 128 -10.75 6.09 5.34
C LEU A 128 -10.78 7.53 5.89
N ASN A 129 -11.23 7.72 7.14
CA ASN A 129 -11.38 9.04 7.78
C ASN A 129 -12.23 10.03 6.94
N ILE A 130 -13.26 9.51 6.26
CA ILE A 130 -14.19 10.30 5.45
C ILE A 130 -15.32 10.80 6.35
N ARG A 131 -15.38 12.12 6.54
CA ARG A 131 -16.49 12.77 7.26
C ARG A 131 -17.73 12.81 6.37
N PHE A 132 -18.86 12.31 6.86
CA PHE A 132 -20.14 12.39 6.17
C PHE A 132 -21.25 12.87 7.12
N LYS A 133 -22.26 13.54 6.57
CA LYS A 133 -23.47 13.93 7.32
C LYS A 133 -24.50 12.81 7.18
N ASP A 134 -24.78 12.13 8.30
CA ASP A 134 -25.78 11.07 8.36
C ASP A 134 -27.18 11.64 8.59
N SER A 135 -28.08 11.44 7.63
CA SER A 135 -29.52 11.77 7.77
C SER A 135 -30.38 10.52 8.03
N THR A 136 -29.75 9.37 8.30
CA THR A 136 -30.42 8.08 8.51
C THR A 136 -30.60 7.79 10.01
N GLY A 137 -31.78 7.30 10.40
CA GLY A 137 -32.17 7.17 11.82
C GLY A 137 -31.95 5.79 12.43
N ARG A 138 -31.85 4.73 11.62
CA ARG A 138 -31.67 3.34 12.08
C ARG A 138 -30.35 2.76 11.58
N ALA A 139 -29.84 1.73 12.25
CA ALA A 139 -28.58 1.05 11.91
C ALA A 139 -28.74 0.04 10.76
N ASP A 140 -29.94 -0.53 10.59
CA ASP A 140 -30.24 -1.61 9.65
C ASP A 140 -30.91 -1.12 8.36
N GLU A 141 -30.43 -0.01 7.81
CA GLU A 141 -30.98 0.59 6.60
C GLU A 141 -29.94 0.59 5.47
N TRP A 142 -30.42 0.46 4.24
CA TRP A 142 -29.61 0.73 3.06
C TRP A 142 -29.37 2.24 2.94
N MET A 143 -28.12 2.59 2.67
CA MET A 143 -27.67 3.98 2.62
C MET A 143 -26.99 4.27 1.30
N GLN A 144 -27.18 5.49 0.81
CA GLN A 144 -26.47 6.00 -0.36
C GLN A 144 -25.57 7.16 0.06
N LEU A 145 -24.27 6.99 -0.18
CA LEU A 145 -23.26 8.03 -0.07
C LEU A 145 -23.14 8.76 -1.40
N GLN A 146 -23.20 10.08 -1.35
CA GLN A 146 -22.96 10.94 -2.49
C GLN A 146 -22.09 12.13 -2.08
N SER A 147 -21.05 12.41 -2.87
CA SER A 147 -20.25 13.62 -2.73
C SER A 147 -20.96 14.78 -3.43
N VAL A 148 -21.31 15.84 -2.69
CA VAL A 148 -21.85 17.09 -3.22
C VAL A 148 -21.06 18.24 -2.58
N ASN A 149 -20.45 19.12 -3.40
CA ASN A 149 -19.70 20.28 -2.92
C ASN A 149 -18.64 19.94 -1.85
N LYS A 150 -17.89 18.84 -2.03
CA LYS A 150 -16.86 18.34 -1.10
C LYS A 150 -17.37 17.87 0.27
N GLN A 151 -18.68 17.77 0.45
CA GLN A 151 -19.29 17.13 1.62
C GLN A 151 -19.94 15.81 1.19
N VAL A 152 -19.72 14.77 1.98
CA VAL A 152 -20.33 13.47 1.75
C VAL A 152 -21.66 13.43 2.49
N TYR A 153 -22.74 13.17 1.77
CA TYR A 153 -24.08 13.04 2.33
C TYR A 153 -24.51 11.57 2.28
N ALA A 154 -25.07 11.11 3.39
CA ALA A 154 -25.69 9.81 3.52
C ALA A 154 -27.21 9.96 3.46
N GLY A 155 -27.80 9.53 2.33
CA GLY A 155 -29.24 9.48 2.11
C GLY A 155 -29.82 8.08 2.40
N LYS A 156 -31.06 8.04 2.87
CA LYS A 156 -31.82 6.79 3.04
C LYS A 156 -32.16 6.19 1.67
N LEU A 157 -32.01 4.88 1.54
CA LEU A 157 -32.48 4.13 0.39
C LEU A 157 -33.61 3.18 0.84
N PRO A 158 -34.88 3.60 0.76
CA PRO A 158 -35.99 2.82 1.30
C PRO A 158 -36.19 1.52 0.50
N MET A 159 -36.12 0.39 1.20
CA MET A 159 -36.52 -0.92 0.68
C MET A 159 -37.97 -1.18 1.09
N GLN A 160 -38.93 -0.82 0.22
CA GLN A 160 -40.34 -1.17 0.43
C GLN A 160 -40.62 -2.57 -0.14
N GLN A 161 -41.37 -3.37 0.62
CA GLN A 161 -41.77 -4.71 0.19
C GLN A 161 -42.62 -4.60 -1.09
N GLN A 162 -42.33 -5.44 -2.09
CA GLN A 162 -43.01 -5.48 -3.40
C GLN A 162 -42.83 -4.26 -4.33
N LYS A 163 -41.96 -3.30 -4.00
CA LYS A 163 -41.59 -2.22 -4.92
C LYS A 163 -40.10 -2.26 -5.28
N MET A 164 -39.80 -1.97 -6.54
CA MET A 164 -38.44 -1.98 -7.06
C MET A 164 -37.58 -0.93 -6.34
N PRO A 165 -36.45 -1.30 -5.73
CA PRO A 165 -35.57 -0.31 -5.13
C PRO A 165 -34.72 0.44 -6.17
N ALA A 166 -34.14 1.56 -5.73
CA ALA A 166 -33.14 2.29 -6.50
C ALA A 166 -31.78 1.59 -6.35
N LEU A 167 -31.36 0.84 -7.38
CA LEU A 167 -30.11 0.07 -7.39
C LEU A 167 -28.93 0.89 -7.94
N LYS A 168 -29.18 2.05 -8.56
CA LYS A 168 -28.12 2.88 -9.15
C LYS A 168 -27.06 3.27 -8.13
N GLY A 169 -25.81 2.93 -8.43
CA GLY A 169 -24.64 3.16 -7.58
C GLY A 169 -24.34 2.04 -6.57
N MET A 170 -25.15 0.98 -6.52
CA MET A 170 -24.80 -0.23 -5.76
C MET A 170 -23.69 -1.03 -6.46
N ALA A 171 -22.88 -1.73 -5.67
CA ALA A 171 -21.98 -2.75 -6.21
C ALA A 171 -22.81 -3.94 -6.74
N LEU A 172 -22.27 -4.65 -7.75
CA LEU A 172 -22.95 -5.81 -8.33
C LEU A 172 -23.43 -6.82 -7.27
N LYS A 173 -22.54 -7.17 -6.33
CA LYS A 173 -22.84 -8.13 -5.26
C LYS A 173 -24.04 -7.70 -4.42
N ASP A 174 -24.05 -6.43 -4.02
CA ASP A 174 -25.11 -5.86 -3.18
C ASP A 174 -26.43 -5.75 -3.94
N ALA A 175 -26.37 -5.37 -5.23
CA ALA A 175 -27.54 -5.26 -6.10
C ALA A 175 -28.19 -6.63 -6.36
N VAL A 176 -27.38 -7.66 -6.63
CA VAL A 176 -27.87 -9.03 -6.81
C VAL A 176 -28.49 -9.55 -5.52
N TYR A 177 -27.80 -9.39 -4.39
CA TYR A 177 -28.31 -9.79 -3.08
C TYR A 177 -29.67 -9.15 -2.75
N ALA A 178 -29.81 -7.83 -2.97
CA ALA A 178 -31.06 -7.12 -2.75
C ALA A 178 -32.20 -7.66 -3.64
N CYS A 179 -31.93 -7.89 -4.92
CA CYS A 179 -32.94 -8.38 -5.87
C CYS A 179 -33.36 -9.84 -5.59
N GLU A 180 -32.41 -10.71 -5.28
CA GLU A 180 -32.66 -12.12 -5.00
C GLU A 180 -33.48 -12.31 -3.72
N ASN A 181 -33.18 -11.53 -2.66
CA ASN A 181 -33.97 -11.51 -1.43
C ASN A 181 -35.42 -11.03 -1.66
N MET A 182 -35.66 -10.23 -2.70
CA MET A 182 -37.00 -9.82 -3.12
C MET A 182 -37.67 -10.83 -4.06
N GLY A 183 -36.98 -11.92 -4.41
CA GLY A 183 -37.48 -12.99 -5.27
C GLY A 183 -37.37 -12.71 -6.77
N LEU A 184 -36.46 -11.82 -7.18
CA LEU A 184 -36.27 -11.41 -8.59
C LEU A 184 -35.14 -12.22 -9.24
N LYS A 185 -35.22 -12.40 -10.57
CA LYS A 185 -34.14 -13.01 -11.36
C LYS A 185 -33.31 -11.91 -12.01
N VAL A 186 -32.01 -11.85 -11.71
CA VAL A 186 -31.15 -10.77 -12.19
C VAL A 186 -30.32 -11.23 -13.39
N GLN A 187 -30.38 -10.46 -14.48
CA GLN A 187 -29.48 -10.58 -15.61
C GLN A 187 -28.56 -9.35 -15.65
N VAL A 188 -27.28 -9.59 -15.82
CA VAL A 188 -26.23 -8.58 -15.60
C VAL A 188 -25.44 -8.40 -16.89
N ARG A 189 -25.15 -7.14 -17.27
CA ARG A 189 -24.23 -6.80 -18.36
C ARG A 189 -23.17 -5.81 -17.88
N GLY A 190 -21.90 -6.17 -18.07
CA GLY A 190 -20.75 -5.38 -17.62
C GLY A 190 -20.21 -5.83 -16.26
N SER A 191 -19.36 -5.02 -15.66
CA SER A 191 -18.75 -5.24 -14.35
C SER A 191 -18.82 -3.97 -13.51
N GLY A 192 -18.53 -4.00 -12.21
CA GLY A 192 -18.45 -2.78 -11.39
C GLY A 192 -19.74 -2.39 -10.69
N LYS A 193 -20.19 -1.14 -10.90
CA LYS A 193 -21.35 -0.53 -10.20
C LYS A 193 -22.55 -0.41 -11.14
N VAL A 194 -23.76 -0.56 -10.60
CA VAL A 194 -25.00 -0.43 -11.37
C VAL A 194 -25.16 1.01 -11.86
N GLN A 195 -25.18 1.19 -13.19
CA GLN A 195 -25.49 2.45 -13.84
C GLN A 195 -26.99 2.58 -14.13
N GLN A 196 -27.58 1.47 -14.60
CA GLN A 196 -28.95 1.43 -15.08
C GLN A 196 -29.64 0.12 -14.68
N GLN A 197 -30.96 0.23 -14.47
CA GLN A 197 -31.87 -0.87 -14.14
C GLN A 197 -33.06 -0.84 -15.10
N SER A 198 -33.53 -2.01 -15.53
CA SER A 198 -34.65 -2.13 -16.49
C SER A 198 -36.00 -1.75 -15.90
N VAL A 199 -36.22 -2.04 -14.61
CA VAL A 199 -37.44 -1.68 -13.86
C VAL A 199 -37.14 -0.43 -13.06
N LEU A 200 -37.95 0.61 -13.18
CA LEU A 200 -37.71 1.88 -12.48
C LEU A 200 -37.98 1.74 -10.98
N ALA A 201 -37.22 2.48 -10.18
CA ALA A 201 -37.42 2.52 -8.73
C ALA A 201 -38.87 2.96 -8.38
N GLY A 202 -39.51 2.25 -7.47
CA GLY A 202 -40.88 2.48 -7.02
C GLY A 202 -41.95 1.69 -7.78
N GLN A 203 -41.64 1.06 -8.92
CA GLN A 203 -42.58 0.20 -9.64
C GLN A 203 -42.87 -1.08 -8.85
N THR A 204 -44.08 -1.62 -8.99
CA THR A 204 -44.45 -2.91 -8.37
C THR A 204 -43.71 -4.06 -9.02
N ILE A 205 -43.16 -4.95 -8.21
CA ILE A 205 -42.41 -6.13 -8.67
C ILE A 205 -43.13 -7.43 -8.34
N ALA A 206 -43.04 -8.41 -9.23
CA ALA A 206 -43.58 -9.76 -9.04
C ALA A 206 -42.46 -10.77 -8.74
N LYS A 207 -42.75 -11.79 -7.92
CA LYS A 207 -41.82 -12.89 -7.67
C LYS A 207 -41.50 -13.62 -8.98
N GLY A 208 -40.23 -13.84 -9.25
CA GLY A 208 -39.73 -14.49 -10.46
C GLY A 208 -39.54 -13.56 -11.68
N GLN A 209 -39.84 -12.26 -11.54
CA GLN A 209 -39.64 -11.28 -12.61
C GLN A 209 -38.16 -11.11 -12.95
N LEU A 210 -37.86 -11.08 -14.26
CA LEU A 210 -36.51 -10.86 -14.77
C LEU A 210 -36.19 -9.36 -14.76
N ILE A 211 -35.01 -9.00 -14.23
CA ILE A 211 -34.49 -7.62 -14.23
C ILE A 211 -33.13 -7.60 -14.90
N GLN A 212 -32.93 -6.66 -15.82
CA GLN A 212 -31.65 -6.40 -16.46
C GLN A 212 -30.94 -5.22 -15.79
N LEU A 213 -29.69 -5.44 -15.39
CA LEU A 213 -28.80 -4.43 -14.82
C LEU A 213 -27.62 -4.19 -15.75
N GLU A 214 -27.35 -2.92 -16.04
CA GLU A 214 -26.16 -2.50 -16.78
C GLU A 214 -25.17 -1.82 -15.82
N LEU A 215 -23.90 -2.20 -15.94
CA LEU A 215 -22.82 -1.75 -15.07
C LEU A 215 -21.71 -1.04 -15.86
N ASN A 216 -20.91 -0.24 -15.14
CA ASN A 216 -19.74 0.47 -15.67
C ASN A 216 -18.45 -0.32 -15.58
#